data_AF-A0A395J4P3-F1
#
_entry.id   AF-A0A395J4P3-F1
#
_cell.length_a   1.000
_cell.length_b   1.000
_cell.length_c   1.000
_cell.angle_alpha   90.00
_cell.angle_beta   90.00
_cell.angle_gamma   90.00
#
_symmetry.space_group_name_H-M   'P 1'
#
loop_
_entity.id
_entity.type
_entity.pdbx_description
1 polymer ?
#
loop_
_entity_poly.entity_id
_entity_poly.type
_entity_poly.pdbx_seq_one_letter_code
_entity_poly.pdbx_strand_id
1 'polypeptide(L)'
;MLAPHNTPSRHCLFAATFPPLAQVPSLYTVVFSDRSRKTESQIWVFNPLITPSYSQPLSQEHNSLLTSHLKSLLIFLKVTVIPDAPGHPFNPILRFACLDETITNCLTTLLSSPSSLIPYHTCWNLYLIPTIPSPISSHLSESVDNGTIDIEKFPGITSRNNSNQKGQVNSSILSGAEQSSLPNDLLQSFTISRVPPEHIDLVVSTSSIPREASTLLAQPSLCFLTSSNEMVAWAFIGIDGTLATLYVLPSHRGQGLATHIARELVLRLGRGDFRDLGFSGESGWVHSDVKEGNLGSEGVMRGLGGKRSWVSSYLWVDCGELDDRWMNER
;
A
#
# COMPACT_ATOMS: atom_id res chain seq x y z
N MET A 1 -14.02 -23.62 -5.14
CA MET A 1 -13.48 -23.66 -3.77
C MET A 1 -13.61 -22.27 -3.17
N LEU A 2 -14.21 -22.13 -1.99
CA LEU A 2 -14.09 -20.89 -1.24
C LEU A 2 -12.62 -20.67 -0.94
N ALA A 3 -12.12 -19.46 -1.13
CA ALA A 3 -10.74 -19.17 -0.80
C ALA A 3 -10.53 -19.46 0.71
N PRO A 4 -9.42 -20.11 1.12
CA PRO A 4 -9.21 -20.55 2.51
C PRO A 4 -9.37 -19.43 3.56
N HIS A 5 -9.15 -18.18 3.14
CA HIS A 5 -9.35 -17.00 3.97
C HIS A 5 -10.81 -16.71 4.33
N ASN A 6 -11.81 -17.34 3.69
CA ASN A 6 -13.24 -17.15 3.95
C ASN A 6 -13.84 -18.22 4.88
N THR A 7 -12.99 -19.01 5.53
CA THR A 7 -13.37 -19.98 6.56
C THR A 7 -12.66 -19.63 7.87
N PRO A 8 -13.39 -19.46 8.99
CA PRO A 8 -14.85 -19.58 9.14
C PRO A 8 -15.64 -18.44 8.47
N SER A 9 -16.97 -18.59 8.42
CA SER A 9 -17.90 -17.59 7.87
C SER A 9 -17.61 -16.20 8.42
N ARG A 10 -17.51 -15.21 7.53
CA ARG A 10 -17.23 -13.83 7.87
C ARG A 10 -18.52 -13.06 8.10
N HIS A 11 -18.55 -12.28 9.17
CA HIS A 11 -19.61 -11.32 9.42
C HIS A 11 -19.07 -9.92 9.15
N CYS A 12 -19.01 -9.58 7.87
CA CYS A 12 -18.59 -8.25 7.43
C CYS A 12 -19.76 -7.27 7.49
N LEU A 13 -19.51 -6.07 7.99
CA LEU A 13 -20.40 -4.94 7.91
C LEU A 13 -20.02 -4.07 6.72
N PHE A 14 -21.01 -3.75 5.91
CA PHE A 14 -20.95 -2.64 4.96
C PHE A 14 -21.95 -1.60 5.46
N ALA A 15 -21.48 -0.39 5.72
CA ALA A 15 -22.34 0.71 6.11
C ALA A 15 -21.99 1.98 5.33
N ALA A 16 -22.98 2.84 5.17
CA ALA A 16 -22.83 4.12 4.51
C ALA A 16 -23.66 5.18 5.24
N THR A 17 -23.32 6.45 5.06
CA THR A 17 -24.08 7.59 5.61
C THR A 17 -25.35 7.91 4.82
N PHE A 18 -25.79 7.00 3.94
CA PHE A 18 -27.03 7.08 3.19
C PHE A 18 -27.76 5.74 3.21
N PRO A 19 -29.11 5.71 3.14
CA PRO A 19 -29.88 4.47 3.17
C PRO A 19 -29.63 3.58 1.95
N PRO A 20 -29.84 2.25 2.08
CA PRO A 20 -29.93 1.38 0.92
C PRO A 20 -31.01 1.87 -0.06
N LEU A 21 -30.72 1.82 -1.36
CA LEU A 21 -31.63 2.20 -2.46
C LEU A 21 -31.95 3.71 -2.58
N ALA A 22 -31.42 4.56 -1.71
CA ALA A 22 -31.50 6.01 -1.88
C ALA A 22 -30.53 6.49 -2.97
N GLN A 23 -30.78 7.68 -3.51
CA GLN A 23 -29.80 8.36 -4.35
C GLN A 23 -28.53 8.64 -3.53
N VAL A 24 -27.37 8.25 -4.05
CA VAL A 24 -26.08 8.47 -3.38
C VAL A 24 -25.80 9.98 -3.37
N PRO A 25 -25.61 10.60 -2.18
CA PRO A 25 -25.27 12.01 -2.10
C PRO A 25 -23.85 12.28 -2.64
N SER A 26 -23.52 13.53 -2.93
CA SER A 26 -22.16 13.88 -3.40
C SER A 26 -21.08 13.69 -2.33
N LEU A 27 -21.44 13.91 -1.06
CA LEU A 27 -20.59 13.71 0.11
C LEU A 27 -21.16 12.58 0.96
N TYR A 28 -20.36 11.55 1.19
CA TYR A 28 -20.76 10.38 1.95
C TYR A 28 -19.55 9.75 2.64
N THR A 29 -19.81 8.83 3.56
CA THR A 29 -18.79 7.92 4.06
C THR A 29 -19.30 6.50 3.91
N VAL A 30 -18.46 5.63 3.34
CA VAL A 30 -18.68 4.19 3.25
C VAL A 30 -17.63 3.50 4.09
N VAL A 31 -18.05 2.49 4.83
CA VAL A 31 -17.16 1.66 5.64
C VAL A 31 -17.36 0.18 5.29
N PHE A 32 -16.24 -0.51 5.19
CA PHE A 32 -16.18 -1.96 5.31
C PHE A 32 -15.56 -2.30 6.67
N SER A 33 -16.21 -3.18 7.44
CA SER A 33 -15.70 -3.64 8.71
C SER A 33 -15.82 -5.15 8.89
N ASP A 34 -14.71 -5.84 9.12
CA ASP A 34 -14.64 -7.23 9.53
C ASP A 34 -14.06 -7.31 10.95
N ARG A 35 -14.94 -7.27 11.96
CA ARG A 35 -14.54 -7.36 13.38
C ARG A 35 -14.36 -8.80 13.87
N SER A 36 -14.53 -9.79 12.99
CA SER A 36 -14.42 -11.20 13.38
C SER A 36 -12.97 -11.64 13.67
N ARG A 37 -11.98 -10.88 13.19
CA ARG A 37 -10.56 -11.17 13.35
C ARG A 37 -9.94 -10.31 14.46
N LYS A 38 -9.52 -10.95 15.56
CA LYS A 38 -8.98 -10.25 16.74
C LYS A 38 -7.55 -9.72 16.58
N THR A 39 -6.82 -10.11 15.53
CA THR A 39 -5.37 -9.81 15.36
C THR A 39 -5.04 -9.00 14.12
N GLU A 40 -6.01 -8.78 13.22
CA GLU A 40 -5.80 -8.08 11.95
C GLU A 40 -6.47 -6.71 11.94
N SER A 41 -6.17 -5.90 10.92
CA SER A 41 -6.93 -4.69 10.62
C SER A 41 -8.35 -5.05 10.22
N GLN A 42 -9.30 -4.28 10.74
CA GLN A 42 -10.72 -4.63 10.71
C GLN A 42 -11.53 -3.66 9.87
N ILE A 43 -11.07 -2.42 9.67
CA ILE A 43 -11.93 -1.33 9.19
C ILE A 43 -11.23 -0.55 8.07
N TRP A 44 -11.95 -0.35 6.97
CA TRP A 44 -11.55 0.49 5.84
C TRP A 44 -12.63 1.54 5.62
N VAL A 45 -12.21 2.80 5.47
CA VAL A 45 -13.11 3.95 5.38
C VAL A 45 -12.83 4.70 4.09
N PHE A 46 -13.88 5.02 3.35
CA PHE A 46 -13.82 5.88 2.18
C PHE A 46 -14.74 7.09 2.35
N ASN A 47 -14.26 8.26 1.93
CA ASN A 47 -15.05 9.48 1.82
C ASN A 47 -14.58 10.26 0.58
N PRO A 48 -15.48 10.80 -0.28
CA PRO A 48 -15.10 11.59 -1.46
C PRO A 48 -14.12 12.74 -1.18
N LEU A 49 -14.13 13.29 0.05
CA LEU A 49 -13.23 14.37 0.47
C LEU A 49 -11.74 14.00 0.46
N ILE A 50 -11.40 12.71 0.37
CA ILE A 50 -10.00 12.25 0.22
C ILE A 50 -9.53 12.24 -1.25
N THR A 51 -10.43 12.50 -2.19
CA THR A 51 -10.12 12.43 -3.63
C THR A 51 -9.56 13.76 -4.14
N PRO A 52 -8.81 13.76 -5.26
CA PRO A 52 -8.28 14.99 -5.86
C PRO A 52 -9.35 16.02 -6.29
N SER A 53 -10.62 15.65 -6.33
CA SER A 53 -11.73 16.56 -6.61
C SER A 53 -11.96 17.61 -5.53
N TYR A 54 -11.37 17.45 -4.34
CA TYR A 54 -11.50 18.38 -3.23
C TYR A 54 -10.13 18.96 -2.85
N SER A 55 -10.07 20.28 -2.73
CA SER A 55 -8.85 20.98 -2.33
C SER A 55 -8.47 20.65 -0.90
N GLN A 56 -7.16 20.52 -0.67
CA GLN A 56 -6.57 20.36 0.66
C GLN A 56 -5.81 21.65 1.04
N PRO A 57 -5.91 22.13 2.30
CA PRO A 57 -6.75 21.59 3.37
C PRO A 57 -8.25 21.78 3.10
N LEU A 58 -9.07 20.86 3.63
CA LEU A 58 -10.53 20.95 3.51
C LEU A 58 -11.10 22.26 4.06
N SER A 59 -12.22 22.72 3.49
CA SER A 59 -13.00 23.83 4.03
C SER A 59 -13.53 23.50 5.43
N GLN A 60 -13.90 24.52 6.21
CA GLN A 60 -14.49 24.33 7.54
C GLN A 60 -15.77 23.48 7.50
N GLU A 61 -16.60 23.68 6.48
CA GLU A 61 -17.83 22.91 6.26
C GLU A 61 -17.51 21.43 5.99
N HIS A 62 -16.59 21.15 5.05
CA HIS A 62 -16.18 19.78 4.73
C HIS A 62 -15.52 19.07 5.93
N ASN A 63 -14.67 19.78 6.67
CA ASN A 63 -14.06 19.25 7.90
C ASN A 63 -15.13 18.90 8.95
N SER A 64 -16.11 19.78 9.15
CA SER A 64 -17.19 19.56 10.12
C SER A 64 -18.05 18.36 9.74
N LEU A 65 -18.38 18.23 8.45
CA LEU A 65 -19.13 17.09 7.93
C LEU A 65 -18.36 15.77 8.09
N LEU A 66 -17.08 15.74 7.69
CA LEU A 66 -16.22 14.56 7.84
C LEU A 66 -16.12 14.16 9.31
N THR A 67 -15.93 15.13 10.21
CA THR A 67 -15.87 14.90 11.66
C THR A 67 -17.18 14.26 12.16
N SER A 68 -18.33 14.77 11.73
CA SER A 68 -19.64 14.22 12.07
C SER A 68 -19.83 12.78 11.57
N HIS A 69 -19.43 12.50 10.32
CA HIS A 69 -19.48 11.15 9.75
C HIS A 69 -18.58 10.17 10.51
N LEU A 70 -17.35 10.56 10.84
CA LEU A 70 -16.40 9.72 11.56
C LEU A 70 -16.82 9.49 13.01
N LYS A 71 -17.39 10.51 13.68
CA LYS A 71 -18.01 10.34 15.00
C LYS A 71 -19.17 9.34 14.95
N SER A 72 -20.07 9.50 13.98
CA SER A 72 -21.18 8.57 13.76
C SER A 72 -20.70 7.16 13.47
N LEU A 73 -19.61 7.01 12.72
CA LEU A 73 -18.97 5.72 12.46
C LEU A 73 -18.46 5.06 13.75
N LEU A 74 -17.74 5.78 14.60
CA LEU A 74 -17.24 5.24 15.88
C LEU A 74 -18.39 4.77 16.77
N ILE A 75 -19.46 5.58 16.87
CA ILE A 75 -20.68 5.23 17.62
C ILE A 75 -21.33 3.99 17.00
N PHE A 76 -21.55 3.96 15.69
CA PHE A 76 -22.13 2.84 14.96
C PHE A 76 -21.35 1.54 15.23
N LEU A 77 -20.02 1.56 15.10
CA LEU A 77 -19.20 0.38 15.35
C LEU A 77 -19.21 -0.04 16.82
N LYS A 78 -19.25 0.91 17.76
CA LYS A 78 -19.33 0.61 19.21
C LYS A 78 -20.65 -0.07 19.58
N VAL A 79 -21.78 0.39 19.03
CA VAL A 79 -23.11 -0.12 19.40
C VAL A 79 -23.60 -1.30 18.56
N THR A 80 -23.00 -1.55 17.40
CA THR A 80 -23.42 -2.67 16.55
C THR A 80 -23.00 -4.00 17.17
N VAL A 81 -24.01 -4.76 17.60
CA VAL A 81 -23.86 -6.10 18.17
C VAL A 81 -24.19 -7.14 17.10
N ILE A 82 -23.28 -8.10 16.91
CA ILE A 82 -23.48 -9.24 15.99
C ILE A 82 -23.16 -10.52 16.77
N PRO A 83 -24.11 -11.08 17.53
CA PRO A 83 -23.83 -12.20 18.44
C PRO A 83 -23.30 -13.45 17.72
N ASP A 84 -23.77 -13.68 16.50
CA ASP A 84 -23.39 -14.84 15.68
C ASP A 84 -21.99 -14.69 15.05
N ALA A 85 -21.40 -13.50 15.10
CA ALA A 85 -20.07 -13.27 14.52
C ALA A 85 -18.98 -13.91 15.37
N PRO A 86 -18.04 -14.66 14.75
CA PRO A 86 -16.85 -15.14 15.45
C PRO A 86 -16.13 -13.99 16.16
N GLY A 87 -15.70 -14.21 17.40
CA GLY A 87 -14.97 -13.22 18.17
C GLY A 87 -15.84 -12.20 18.92
N HIS A 88 -17.18 -12.30 18.88
CA HIS A 88 -18.07 -11.59 19.78
C HIS A 88 -17.89 -12.06 21.26
N PRO A 89 -17.97 -11.18 22.28
CA PRO A 89 -17.98 -9.72 22.17
C PRO A 89 -16.68 -9.20 21.56
N PHE A 90 -16.80 -8.24 20.64
CA PHE A 90 -15.65 -7.72 19.90
C PHE A 90 -14.70 -6.95 20.82
N ASN A 91 -13.41 -6.99 20.48
CA ASN A 91 -12.40 -6.16 21.16
C ASN A 91 -12.79 -4.67 21.04
N PRO A 92 -12.72 -3.88 22.13
CA PRO A 92 -13.03 -2.45 22.10
C PRO A 92 -12.10 -1.63 21.20
N ILE A 93 -10.88 -2.14 20.94
CA ILE A 93 -9.93 -1.51 20.04
C ILE A 93 -10.35 -1.75 18.59
N LEU A 94 -10.80 -0.68 17.94
CA LEU A 94 -11.07 -0.63 16.51
C LEU A 94 -9.76 -0.44 15.74
N ARG A 95 -9.52 -1.25 14.71
CA ARG A 95 -8.28 -1.20 13.91
C ARG A 95 -8.55 -0.76 12.49
N PHE A 96 -8.26 0.49 12.20
CA PHE A 96 -8.37 1.09 10.90
C PHE A 96 -7.11 0.81 10.07
N ALA A 97 -7.30 0.45 8.79
CA ALA A 97 -6.24 0.21 7.83
C ALA A 97 -6.27 1.21 6.67
N CYS A 98 -5.08 1.50 6.16
CA CYS A 98 -4.85 2.30 4.95
C CYS A 98 -5.66 3.61 4.92
N LEU A 99 -5.77 4.30 6.06
CA LEU A 99 -6.48 5.57 6.13
C LEU A 99 -5.74 6.65 5.37
N ASP A 100 -6.47 7.41 4.55
CA ASP A 100 -5.96 8.66 3.98
C ASP A 100 -5.58 9.64 5.10
N GLU A 101 -4.59 10.49 4.84
CA GLU A 101 -4.12 11.52 5.78
C GLU A 101 -5.25 12.43 6.25
N THR A 102 -6.19 12.79 5.37
CA THR A 102 -7.35 13.64 5.70
C THR A 102 -8.24 12.98 6.77
N ILE A 103 -8.56 11.69 6.60
CA ILE A 103 -9.35 10.92 7.57
C ILE A 103 -8.57 10.73 8.86
N THR A 104 -7.27 10.44 8.75
CA THR A 104 -6.37 10.22 9.89
C THR A 104 -6.27 11.48 10.76
N ASN A 105 -6.05 12.64 10.15
CA ASN A 105 -5.97 13.91 10.84
C ASN A 105 -7.30 14.28 11.49
N CYS A 106 -8.42 14.01 10.81
CA CYS A 106 -9.75 14.24 11.37
C CYS A 106 -10.03 13.34 12.57
N LEU A 107 -9.76 12.03 12.48
CA LEU A 107 -9.88 11.10 13.61
C LEU A 107 -8.96 11.49 14.77
N THR A 108 -7.70 11.83 14.47
CA THR A 108 -6.74 12.24 15.50
C THR A 108 -7.23 13.48 16.21
N THR A 109 -7.67 14.51 15.47
CA THR A 109 -8.22 15.75 16.04
C THR A 109 -9.46 15.48 16.89
N LEU A 110 -10.37 14.65 16.37
CA LEU A 110 -11.61 14.23 17.03
C LEU A 110 -11.32 13.46 18.33
N LEU A 111 -10.17 12.79 18.44
CA LEU A 111 -9.79 11.95 19.58
C LEU A 111 -8.62 12.52 20.41
N SER A 112 -8.16 13.76 20.14
CA SER A 112 -6.96 14.37 20.75
C SER A 112 -6.99 14.50 22.28
N SER A 113 -8.11 14.21 22.94
CA SER A 113 -8.25 14.24 24.39
C SER A 113 -9.25 13.18 24.85
N PRO A 114 -8.83 12.12 25.58
CA PRO A 114 -7.48 11.77 26.04
C PRO A 114 -6.65 10.98 25.02
N SER A 115 -5.31 11.16 25.03
CA SER A 115 -4.37 10.48 24.11
C SER A 115 -4.36 8.95 24.21
N SER A 116 -4.89 8.39 25.30
CA SER A 116 -5.07 6.94 25.48
C SER A 116 -6.04 6.31 24.47
N LEU A 117 -6.90 7.11 23.82
CA LEU A 117 -7.84 6.62 22.81
C LEU A 117 -7.15 6.14 21.54
N ILE A 118 -5.91 6.55 21.26
CA ILE A 118 -5.14 6.13 20.08
C ILE A 118 -3.90 5.35 20.53
N PRO A 119 -4.03 4.08 20.92
CA PRO A 119 -2.90 3.27 21.37
C PRO A 119 -1.89 2.93 20.27
N TYR A 120 -2.25 3.12 18.99
CA TYR A 120 -1.38 2.81 17.86
C TYR A 120 -1.67 3.73 16.67
N HIS A 121 -0.62 4.33 16.13
CA HIS A 121 -0.66 5.15 14.93
C HIS A 121 0.66 4.96 14.16
N THR A 122 0.58 4.55 12.90
CA THR A 122 1.75 4.46 12.01
C THR A 122 1.44 5.02 10.64
N CYS A 123 2.40 5.76 10.08
CA CYS A 123 2.35 6.33 8.73
C CYS A 123 3.15 5.46 7.74
N TRP A 124 2.62 5.32 6.53
CA TRP A 124 3.17 4.50 5.46
C TRP A 124 3.10 5.26 4.15
N ASN A 125 4.23 5.33 3.44
CA ASN A 125 4.32 5.88 2.10
C ASN A 125 3.85 4.82 1.09
N LEU A 126 2.80 5.10 0.32
CA LEU A 126 2.39 4.23 -0.78
C LEU A 126 3.14 4.63 -2.05
N TYR A 127 3.87 3.68 -2.61
CA TYR A 127 4.59 3.81 -3.88
C TYR A 127 3.84 3.12 -5.00
N LEU A 128 3.73 3.78 -6.16
CA LEU A 128 3.31 3.16 -7.42
C LEU A 128 4.54 2.88 -8.27
N ILE A 129 4.71 1.64 -8.71
CA ILE A 129 5.90 1.14 -9.40
C ILE A 129 5.48 0.59 -10.76
N PRO A 130 6.03 1.08 -11.87
CA PRO A 130 5.66 0.60 -13.19
C PRO A 130 6.16 -0.83 -13.41
N THR A 131 5.34 -1.67 -14.05
CA THR A 131 5.74 -3.03 -14.45
C THR A 131 6.53 -3.07 -15.76
N ILE A 132 6.68 -1.91 -16.41
CA ILE A 132 7.45 -1.70 -17.63
C ILE A 132 8.58 -0.71 -17.29
N PRO A 133 9.81 -0.91 -17.79
CA PRO A 133 10.86 0.08 -17.61
C PRO A 133 10.43 1.43 -18.18
N SER A 134 10.53 2.50 -17.38
CA SER A 134 10.41 3.85 -17.92
C SER A 134 11.53 4.05 -18.95
N PRO A 135 11.23 4.55 -20.17
CA PRO A 135 12.28 5.05 -21.05
C PRO A 135 13.01 6.16 -20.30
N ILE A 136 14.31 5.98 -20.11
CA ILE A 136 15.15 6.92 -19.37
C ILE A 136 15.03 8.29 -20.04
N SER A 137 14.38 9.26 -19.37
CA SER A 137 14.51 10.67 -19.76
C SER A 137 15.89 11.13 -19.33
N SER A 138 16.78 11.34 -20.29
CA SER A 138 18.13 11.89 -20.07
C SER A 138 18.13 13.42 -19.84
N HIS A 139 17.03 14.00 -19.35
CA HIS A 139 16.95 15.42 -19.05
C HIS A 139 16.31 15.65 -17.67
N LEU A 140 17.16 15.75 -16.65
CA LEU A 140 16.86 16.46 -15.41
C LEU A 140 17.87 17.60 -15.28
N SER A 141 17.53 18.74 -15.88
CA SER A 141 17.87 20.03 -15.27
C SER A 141 16.77 20.31 -14.26
N GLU A 142 17.13 20.35 -12.98
CA GLU A 142 16.22 20.72 -11.89
C GLU A 142 15.66 22.13 -12.14
N SER A 143 14.36 22.22 -12.37
CA SER A 143 13.57 23.38 -11.98
C SER A 143 12.57 22.91 -10.93
N VAL A 144 12.81 23.33 -9.69
CA VAL A 144 11.83 23.23 -8.61
C VAL A 144 10.62 24.03 -9.04
N ASP A 145 9.51 23.35 -9.32
CA ASP A 145 8.20 23.99 -9.31
C ASP A 145 7.18 23.01 -8.75
N ASN A 146 6.49 23.46 -7.69
CA ASN A 146 5.40 22.76 -7.05
C ASN A 146 4.19 22.77 -8.00
N GLY A 147 3.90 21.64 -8.63
CA GLY A 147 2.77 21.51 -9.55
C GLY A 147 2.13 20.14 -9.50
N THR A 148 0.85 20.12 -9.13
CA THR A 148 -0.11 19.02 -9.18
C THR A 148 -0.03 18.26 -10.51
N ILE A 149 -0.03 16.91 -10.46
CA ILE A 149 -0.08 16.08 -11.67
C ILE A 149 -1.55 15.99 -12.11
N ASP A 150 -1.88 16.65 -13.23
CA ASP A 150 -3.14 16.45 -13.94
C ASP A 150 -3.15 15.07 -14.62
N ILE A 151 -4.16 14.26 -14.30
CA ILE A 151 -4.48 13.03 -15.02
C ILE A 151 -5.35 13.43 -16.22
N GLU A 152 -4.74 13.82 -17.34
CA GLU A 152 -5.48 14.03 -18.58
C GLU A 152 -5.80 12.70 -19.28
N LYS A 153 -7.08 12.57 -19.62
CA LYS A 153 -7.69 11.54 -20.45
C LYS A 153 -7.13 11.61 -21.87
N PHE A 154 -6.68 10.49 -22.44
CA PHE A 154 -6.50 10.34 -23.89
C PHE A 154 -7.66 9.51 -24.47
N PRO A 155 -8.23 9.94 -25.61
CA PRO A 155 -7.80 9.33 -26.88
C PRO A 155 -7.74 10.32 -28.06
N GLY A 156 -6.89 10.03 -29.05
CA GLY A 156 -7.03 10.62 -30.40
C GLY A 156 -5.72 10.90 -31.14
N ILE A 157 -5.55 10.20 -32.27
CA ILE A 157 -4.46 10.34 -33.26
C ILE A 157 -4.47 11.74 -33.91
N THR A 158 -3.31 12.38 -34.08
CA THR A 158 -2.81 12.87 -35.40
C THR A 158 -1.42 13.53 -35.33
N SER A 159 -0.69 13.29 -36.43
CA SER A 159 0.65 13.73 -36.86
C SER A 159 0.88 15.25 -36.93
N ARG A 160 2.11 15.72 -36.64
CA ARG A 160 3.04 16.33 -37.63
C ARG A 160 4.34 16.94 -37.04
N ASN A 161 5.38 16.81 -37.84
CA ASN A 161 6.78 17.27 -37.82
C ASN A 161 7.10 18.70 -37.35
N ASN A 162 8.31 18.88 -36.77
CA ASN A 162 9.43 19.75 -37.25
C ASN A 162 10.56 19.79 -36.19
N SER A 163 11.77 19.27 -36.45
CA SER A 163 12.94 19.82 -37.17
C SER A 163 13.86 20.75 -36.34
N ASN A 164 15.09 20.26 -36.13
CA ASN A 164 16.39 20.95 -36.00
C ASN A 164 16.61 21.99 -34.88
N GLN A 165 17.64 21.78 -34.03
CA GLN A 165 18.99 22.34 -34.25
C GLN A 165 19.99 21.93 -33.15
N LYS A 166 21.26 21.86 -33.57
CA LYS A 166 22.48 21.53 -32.82
C LYS A 166 22.87 22.64 -31.84
N GLY A 167 23.36 22.26 -30.66
CA GLY A 167 24.15 23.10 -29.77
C GLY A 167 25.18 22.24 -29.05
N GLN A 168 26.46 22.42 -29.38
CA GLN A 168 27.60 21.71 -28.83
C GLN A 168 28.21 22.61 -27.74
N VAL A 169 28.18 22.20 -26.48
CA VAL A 169 28.94 22.87 -25.40
C VAL A 169 29.53 21.82 -24.48
N ASN A 170 30.86 21.79 -24.44
CA ASN A 170 31.65 21.05 -23.46
C ASN A 170 31.55 21.76 -22.10
N SER A 171 31.16 21.06 -21.04
CA SER A 171 31.59 21.40 -19.69
C SER A 171 31.62 20.16 -18.81
N SER A 172 32.80 19.91 -18.26
CA SER A 172 33.17 18.85 -17.33
C SER A 172 32.68 19.20 -15.93
N ILE A 173 31.71 18.44 -15.39
CA ILE A 173 31.33 18.44 -13.97
C ILE A 173 31.02 16.99 -13.55
N LEU A 174 31.59 16.59 -12.40
CA LEU A 174 31.61 15.24 -11.86
C LEU A 174 30.22 14.58 -11.74
N SER A 175 30.07 13.41 -12.35
CA SER A 175 28.90 12.55 -12.33
C SER A 175 28.83 11.72 -11.03
N GLY A 176 27.95 12.10 -10.12
CA GLY A 176 27.56 11.30 -8.95
C GLY A 176 26.16 10.70 -9.12
N ALA A 177 26.03 9.74 -10.02
CA ALA A 177 24.84 8.90 -10.14
C ALA A 177 25.28 7.49 -10.53
N GLU A 178 25.83 6.75 -9.56
CA GLU A 178 26.06 5.32 -9.72
C GLU A 178 24.70 4.64 -9.85
N GLN A 179 24.35 4.29 -11.09
CA GLN A 179 23.33 3.30 -11.40
C GLN A 179 23.75 2.01 -10.72
N SER A 180 23.01 1.58 -9.69
CA SER A 180 23.27 0.32 -9.00
C SER A 180 22.82 -0.87 -9.87
N SER A 181 23.56 -1.16 -10.95
CA SER A 181 23.61 -2.51 -11.47
C SER A 181 24.46 -3.34 -10.50
N LEU A 182 23.90 -4.47 -10.03
CA LEU A 182 24.70 -5.46 -9.30
C LEU A 182 25.90 -5.85 -10.18
N PRO A 183 27.12 -5.97 -9.63
CA PRO A 183 28.25 -6.52 -10.38
C PRO A 183 27.86 -7.87 -10.96
N ASN A 184 28.12 -8.09 -12.26
CA ASN A 184 27.73 -9.32 -12.96
C ASN A 184 28.25 -10.59 -12.27
N ASP A 185 29.43 -10.52 -11.64
CA ASP A 185 30.04 -11.63 -10.91
C ASP A 185 29.23 -12.04 -9.68
N LEU A 186 28.58 -11.07 -9.01
CA LEU A 186 27.72 -11.32 -7.87
C LEU A 186 26.35 -11.87 -8.28
N LEU A 187 25.88 -11.58 -9.50
CA LEU A 187 24.65 -12.20 -10.01
C LEU A 187 24.86 -13.65 -10.44
N GLN A 188 26.05 -13.99 -10.96
CA GLN A 188 26.38 -15.35 -11.39
C GLN A 188 26.45 -16.35 -10.23
N SER A 189 26.60 -15.88 -8.99
CA SER A 189 26.62 -16.74 -7.80
C SER A 189 25.22 -17.15 -7.32
N PHE A 190 24.14 -16.59 -7.89
CA PHE A 190 22.77 -16.88 -7.48
C PHE A 190 21.91 -17.39 -8.63
N THR A 191 20.99 -18.29 -8.30
CA THR A 191 19.90 -18.70 -9.18
C THR A 191 18.63 -17.94 -8.81
N ILE A 192 17.99 -17.30 -9.79
CA ILE A 192 16.67 -16.68 -9.62
C ILE A 192 15.59 -17.70 -9.92
N SER A 193 14.68 -17.93 -8.97
CA SER A 193 13.54 -18.84 -9.13
C SER A 193 12.31 -18.30 -8.39
N ARG A 194 11.14 -18.93 -8.56
CA ARG A 194 10.01 -18.70 -7.65
C ARG A 194 10.36 -19.22 -6.27
N VAL A 195 9.79 -18.64 -5.21
CA VAL A 195 10.03 -19.14 -3.84
C VAL A 195 9.57 -20.61 -3.76
N PRO A 196 10.47 -21.57 -3.49
CA PRO A 196 10.08 -22.97 -3.44
C PRO A 196 9.24 -23.27 -2.20
N PRO A 197 8.25 -24.19 -2.27
CA PRO A 197 7.39 -24.52 -1.13
C PRO A 197 8.14 -24.92 0.15
N GLU A 198 9.26 -25.63 0.01
CA GLU A 198 10.12 -26.05 1.12
C GLU A 198 10.80 -24.89 1.87
N HIS A 199 10.86 -23.69 1.28
CA HIS A 199 11.42 -22.49 1.91
C HIS A 199 10.35 -21.56 2.50
N ILE A 200 9.07 -21.91 2.44
CA ILE A 200 7.98 -21.01 2.84
C ILE A 200 8.01 -20.67 4.34
N ASP A 201 8.43 -21.60 5.19
CA ASP A 201 8.53 -21.40 6.63
C ASP A 201 9.59 -20.34 6.99
N LEU A 202 10.64 -20.20 6.17
CA LEU A 202 11.62 -19.13 6.31
C LEU A 202 10.98 -17.76 6.02
N VAL A 203 10.13 -17.68 5.00
CA VAL A 203 9.40 -16.44 4.68
C VAL A 203 8.44 -16.06 5.81
N VAL A 204 7.71 -17.04 6.35
CA VAL A 204 6.76 -16.81 7.45
C VAL A 204 7.50 -16.38 8.72
N SER A 205 8.56 -17.08 9.10
CA SER A 205 9.31 -16.82 10.35
C SER A 205 10.08 -15.50 10.36
N THR A 206 10.37 -14.92 9.20
CA THR A 206 11.09 -13.64 9.07
C THR A 206 10.16 -12.43 9.00
N SER A 207 8.85 -12.64 8.91
CA SER A 207 7.86 -11.55 8.87
C SER A 207 7.35 -11.22 10.27
N SER A 208 7.34 -9.93 10.61
CA SER A 208 6.63 -9.44 11.80
C SER A 208 5.11 -9.33 11.58
N ILE A 209 4.67 -9.45 10.33
CA ILE A 209 3.26 -9.45 9.95
C ILE A 209 2.85 -10.92 9.80
N PRO A 210 1.83 -11.41 10.53
CA PRO A 210 1.36 -12.78 10.36
C PRO A 210 0.99 -13.07 8.91
N ARG A 211 1.53 -14.16 8.34
CA ARG A 211 1.24 -14.61 6.98
C ARG A 211 0.87 -16.09 7.01
N GLU A 212 -0.12 -16.45 6.20
CA GLU A 212 -0.48 -17.85 5.96
C GLU A 212 0.35 -18.40 4.80
N ALA A 213 1.04 -19.52 5.03
CA ALA A 213 1.89 -20.16 4.02
C ALA A 213 1.12 -20.47 2.73
N SER A 214 -0.11 -20.99 2.84
CA SER A 214 -0.96 -21.29 1.69
C SER A 214 -1.29 -20.05 0.85
N THR A 215 -1.38 -18.88 1.47
CA THR A 215 -1.63 -17.61 0.77
C THR A 215 -0.39 -17.15 0.02
N LEU A 216 0.78 -17.23 0.65
CA LEU A 216 2.06 -16.87 0.02
C LEU A 216 2.39 -17.78 -1.17
N LEU A 217 2.10 -19.08 -1.07
CA LEU A 217 2.35 -20.04 -2.16
C LEU A 217 1.46 -19.80 -3.40
N ALA A 218 0.35 -19.09 -3.24
CA ALA A 218 -0.54 -18.72 -4.35
C ALA A 218 -0.17 -17.37 -5.00
N GLN A 219 0.92 -16.73 -4.57
CA GLN A 219 1.32 -15.40 -5.01
C GLN A 219 2.55 -15.43 -5.93
N PRO A 220 2.63 -14.53 -6.92
CA PRO A 220 3.86 -14.28 -7.66
C PRO A 220 4.99 -14.00 -6.69
N SER A 221 6.08 -14.73 -6.83
CA SER A 221 7.24 -14.59 -5.97
C SER A 221 8.51 -14.85 -6.76
N LEU A 222 9.60 -14.25 -6.32
CA LEU A 222 10.94 -14.61 -6.74
C LEU A 222 11.87 -14.62 -5.54
N CYS A 223 12.91 -15.44 -5.63
CA CYS A 223 14.02 -15.46 -4.69
C CYS A 223 15.38 -15.64 -5.38
N PHE A 224 16.43 -15.32 -4.63
CA PHE A 224 17.80 -15.72 -4.92
C PHE A 224 18.16 -16.96 -4.10
N LEU A 225 18.62 -18.00 -4.79
CA LEU A 225 19.18 -19.22 -4.22
C LEU A 225 20.69 -19.27 -4.45
N THR A 226 21.46 -19.67 -3.44
CA THR A 226 22.89 -20.00 -3.60
C THR A 226 23.06 -21.34 -4.32
N SER A 227 24.31 -21.68 -4.69
CA SER A 227 24.65 -23.01 -5.20
C SER A 227 24.37 -24.15 -4.22
N SER A 228 24.30 -23.86 -2.91
CA SER A 228 23.91 -24.80 -1.86
C SER A 228 22.40 -24.83 -1.58
N ASN A 229 21.59 -24.23 -2.46
CA ASN A 229 20.13 -24.13 -2.32
C ASN A 229 19.68 -23.36 -1.06
N GLU A 230 20.49 -22.38 -0.61
CA GLU A 230 20.10 -21.47 0.47
C GLU A 230 19.38 -20.26 -0.11
N MET A 231 18.20 -19.92 0.42
CA MET A 231 17.44 -18.74 0.00
C MET A 231 17.88 -17.50 0.76
N VAL A 232 18.45 -16.51 0.05
CA VAL A 232 19.13 -15.35 0.67
C VAL A 232 18.35 -14.04 0.54
N ALA A 233 17.46 -13.94 -0.44
CA ALA A 233 16.59 -12.79 -0.66
C ALA A 233 15.35 -13.19 -1.44
N TRP A 234 14.21 -12.53 -1.19
CA TRP A 234 12.93 -12.83 -1.85
C TRP A 234 11.98 -11.64 -1.84
N ALA A 235 10.96 -11.70 -2.69
CA ALA A 235 9.84 -10.75 -2.73
C ALA A 235 8.57 -11.44 -3.24
N PHE A 236 7.41 -10.86 -2.92
CA PHE A 236 6.09 -11.34 -3.33
C PHE A 236 5.25 -10.20 -3.91
N ILE A 237 4.31 -10.54 -4.81
CA ILE A 237 3.21 -9.66 -5.22
C ILE A 237 1.91 -10.20 -4.63
N GLY A 238 1.24 -9.39 -3.81
CA GLY A 238 -0.07 -9.70 -3.26
C GLY A 238 -1.16 -9.77 -4.33
N ILE A 239 -2.31 -10.35 -3.98
CA ILE A 239 -3.47 -10.48 -4.89
C ILE A 239 -4.04 -9.12 -5.32
N ASP A 240 -3.86 -8.11 -4.48
CA ASP A 240 -4.17 -6.70 -4.71
C ASP A 240 -3.10 -5.96 -5.53
N GLY A 241 -2.02 -6.64 -5.91
CA GLY A 241 -0.90 -6.06 -6.63
C GLY A 241 0.12 -5.36 -5.73
N THR A 242 0.13 -5.62 -4.41
CA THR A 242 1.16 -5.07 -3.52
C THR A 242 2.49 -5.81 -3.66
N LEU A 243 3.58 -5.12 -4.00
CA LEU A 243 4.94 -5.59 -3.75
C LEU A 243 5.17 -5.63 -2.23
N ALA A 244 5.22 -6.83 -1.68
CA ALA A 244 5.27 -7.10 -0.26
C ALA A 244 6.26 -8.20 0.08
N THR A 245 6.51 -8.40 1.38
CA THR A 245 7.34 -9.50 1.89
C THR A 245 8.74 -9.50 1.26
N LEU A 246 9.25 -8.32 0.91
CA LEU A 246 10.61 -8.14 0.43
C LEU A 246 11.58 -8.30 1.60
N TYR A 247 12.54 -9.20 1.48
CA TYR A 247 13.52 -9.44 2.52
C TYR A 247 14.86 -9.87 1.95
N VAL A 248 15.93 -9.54 2.67
CA VAL A 248 17.29 -10.01 2.43
C VAL A 248 17.89 -10.45 3.77
N LEU A 249 18.45 -11.67 3.81
CA LEU A 249 19.14 -12.18 4.98
C LEU A 249 20.22 -11.18 5.45
N PRO A 250 20.38 -10.96 6.77
CA PRO A 250 21.32 -9.97 7.30
C PRO A 250 22.75 -10.06 6.71
N SER A 251 23.26 -11.28 6.52
CA SER A 251 24.58 -11.56 5.95
C SER A 251 24.76 -11.14 4.47
N HIS A 252 23.65 -10.89 3.77
CA HIS A 252 23.63 -10.56 2.34
C HIS A 252 23.11 -9.13 2.06
N ARG A 253 22.91 -8.32 3.09
CA ARG A 253 22.47 -6.91 2.96
C ARG A 253 23.58 -6.00 2.44
N GLY A 254 23.19 -4.82 1.94
CA GLY A 254 24.13 -3.83 1.38
C GLY A 254 24.68 -4.20 0.01
N GLN A 255 24.31 -5.35 -0.54
CA GLN A 255 24.80 -5.83 -1.83
C GLN A 255 23.91 -5.40 -3.01
N GLY A 256 22.70 -4.86 -2.77
CA GLY A 256 21.75 -4.49 -3.84
C GLY A 256 20.75 -5.58 -4.23
N LEU A 257 20.77 -6.74 -3.55
CA LEU A 257 19.89 -7.88 -3.84
C LEU A 257 18.40 -7.53 -3.73
N ALA A 258 18.01 -6.71 -2.74
CA ALA A 258 16.62 -6.31 -2.53
C ALA A 258 16.03 -5.61 -3.77
N THR A 259 16.74 -4.61 -4.29
CA THR A 259 16.32 -3.86 -5.47
C THR A 259 16.28 -4.75 -6.71
N HIS A 260 17.23 -5.66 -6.86
CA HIS A 260 17.26 -6.53 -8.03
C HIS A 260 16.14 -7.55 -8.05
N ILE A 261 15.93 -8.28 -6.95
CA ILE A 261 14.88 -9.31 -6.91
C ILE A 261 13.48 -8.68 -7.03
N ALA A 262 13.27 -7.52 -6.43
CA ALA A 262 12.03 -6.77 -6.58
C ALA A 262 11.82 -6.29 -8.01
N ARG A 263 12.86 -5.76 -8.67
CA ARG A 263 12.78 -5.33 -10.06
C ARG A 263 12.46 -6.49 -10.99
N GLU A 264 13.17 -7.60 -10.84
CA GLU A 264 12.94 -8.78 -11.66
C GLU A 264 11.51 -9.31 -11.46
N LEU A 265 11.02 -9.35 -10.22
CA LEU A 265 9.65 -9.77 -9.92
C LEU A 265 8.61 -8.87 -10.61
N VAL A 266 8.76 -7.55 -10.49
CA VAL A 266 7.85 -6.57 -11.09
C VAL A 266 7.87 -6.65 -12.62
N LEU A 267 9.04 -6.82 -13.24
CA LEU A 267 9.17 -6.95 -14.69
C LEU A 267 8.59 -8.27 -15.20
N ARG A 268 8.84 -9.40 -14.50
CA ARG A 268 8.23 -10.70 -14.82
C ARG A 268 6.71 -10.66 -14.71
N LEU A 269 6.19 -9.97 -13.70
CA LEU A 269 4.75 -9.73 -13.58
C LEU A 269 4.21 -8.99 -14.80
N GLY A 270 4.84 -7.89 -15.22
CA GLY A 270 4.42 -7.11 -16.39
C GLY A 270 4.48 -7.89 -17.71
N ARG A 271 5.39 -8.87 -17.83
CA ARG A 271 5.47 -9.77 -18.99
C ARG A 271 4.43 -10.89 -18.99
N GLY A 272 3.72 -11.07 -17.88
CA GLY A 272 2.74 -12.15 -17.73
C GLY A 272 3.34 -13.51 -17.38
N ASP A 273 4.54 -13.53 -16.78
CA ASP A 273 5.24 -14.78 -16.38
C ASP A 273 4.53 -15.53 -15.22
N PHE A 274 3.46 -14.95 -14.68
CA PHE A 274 2.65 -15.48 -13.57
C PHE A 274 1.17 -15.68 -13.94
N ARG A 275 0.86 -15.84 -15.23
CA ARG A 275 -0.51 -16.12 -15.73
C ARG A 275 -1.09 -17.42 -15.16
N ASP A 276 -0.25 -18.40 -14.86
CA ASP A 276 -0.63 -19.65 -14.20
C ASP A 276 -1.18 -19.43 -12.77
N LEU A 277 -0.81 -18.31 -12.12
CA LEU A 277 -1.35 -17.88 -10.83
C LEU A 277 -2.53 -16.91 -10.96
N GLY A 278 -3.00 -16.63 -12.18
CA GLY A 278 -4.10 -15.69 -12.45
C GLY A 278 -3.69 -14.22 -12.60
N PHE A 279 -2.39 -13.93 -12.70
CA PHE A 279 -1.90 -12.55 -12.88
C PHE A 279 -1.62 -12.28 -14.36
N SER A 280 -2.44 -11.44 -15.00
CA SER A 280 -2.28 -11.14 -16.44
C SER A 280 -1.08 -10.27 -16.77
N GLY A 281 -0.61 -9.47 -15.80
CA GLY A 281 0.45 -8.47 -15.99
C GLY A 281 -0.02 -7.14 -16.60
N GLU A 282 -1.32 -7.04 -16.91
CA GLU A 282 -1.88 -5.94 -17.71
C GLU A 282 -2.19 -4.68 -16.89
N SER A 283 -2.00 -4.70 -15.56
CA SER A 283 -2.23 -3.52 -14.71
C SER A 283 -1.30 -2.35 -15.03
N GLY A 284 -0.12 -2.62 -15.59
CA GLY A 284 0.94 -1.63 -15.86
C GLY A 284 1.69 -1.15 -14.62
N TRP A 285 1.19 -1.46 -13.42
CA TRP A 285 1.74 -1.00 -12.14
C TRP A 285 1.55 -2.05 -11.04
N VAL A 286 2.44 -2.01 -10.04
CA VAL A 286 2.25 -2.57 -8.70
C VAL A 286 2.32 -1.44 -7.69
N HIS A 287 1.85 -1.68 -6.46
CA HIS A 287 1.99 -0.71 -5.38
C HIS A 287 2.78 -1.28 -4.20
N SER A 288 3.28 -0.46 -3.29
CA SER A 288 3.93 -0.92 -2.06
C SER A 288 3.74 0.08 -0.93
N ASP A 289 3.25 -0.38 0.22
CA ASP A 289 3.23 0.40 1.45
C ASP A 289 4.56 0.24 2.19
N VAL A 290 5.29 1.34 2.33
CA VAL A 290 6.56 1.40 3.04
C VAL A 290 6.42 2.27 4.27
N LYS A 291 6.67 1.71 5.46
CA LYS A 291 6.62 2.47 6.72
C LYS A 291 7.49 3.72 6.61
N GLU A 292 6.92 4.87 6.95
CA GLU A 292 7.63 6.14 6.89
C GLU A 292 8.93 6.08 7.72
N GLY A 293 10.02 6.57 7.13
CA GLY A 293 11.35 6.54 7.75
C GLY A 293 12.11 5.22 7.55
N ASN A 294 11.51 4.21 6.90
CA ASN A 294 12.25 3.02 6.46
C ASN A 294 13.07 3.34 5.19
N LEU A 295 14.19 4.05 5.40
CA LEU A 295 15.05 4.56 4.32
C LEU A 295 15.53 3.48 3.35
N GLY A 296 15.71 2.24 3.83
CA GLY A 296 16.13 1.10 3.00
C GLY A 296 15.04 0.69 2.01
N SER A 297 13.82 0.45 2.50
CA SER A 297 12.69 0.10 1.63
C SER A 297 12.28 1.26 0.72
N GLU A 298 12.30 2.50 1.21
CA GLU A 298 12.06 3.69 0.39
C GLU A 298 13.11 3.82 -0.73
N GLY A 299 14.38 3.52 -0.43
CA GLY A 299 15.46 3.47 -1.40
C GLY A 299 15.23 2.41 -2.47
N VAL A 300 14.75 1.22 -2.09
CA VAL A 300 14.32 0.19 -3.05
C VAL A 300 13.22 0.73 -3.95
N MET A 301 12.15 1.30 -3.39
CA MET A 301 11.03 1.80 -4.19
C MET A 301 11.49 2.86 -5.21
N ARG A 302 12.33 3.82 -4.79
CA ARG A 302 12.95 4.79 -5.71
C ARG A 302 13.79 4.10 -6.79
N GLY A 303 14.59 3.10 -6.42
CA GLY A 303 15.40 2.32 -7.36
C GLY A 303 14.57 1.55 -8.39
N LEU A 304 13.33 1.19 -8.07
CA LEU A 304 12.38 0.57 -9.00
C LEU A 304 11.68 1.57 -9.94
N GLY A 305 12.00 2.87 -9.84
CA GLY A 305 11.25 3.92 -10.52
C GLY A 305 9.91 4.22 -9.86
N GLY A 306 9.70 3.75 -8.63
CA GLY A 306 8.49 3.97 -7.87
C GLY A 306 8.31 5.44 -7.50
N LYS A 307 7.09 5.93 -7.67
CA LYS A 307 6.68 7.28 -7.26
C LYS A 307 5.83 7.18 -6.00
N ARG A 308 6.18 7.96 -4.97
CA ARG A 308 5.30 8.11 -3.80
C ARG A 308 4.01 8.80 -4.25
N SER A 309 2.88 8.15 -4.06
CA SER A 309 1.59 8.66 -4.52
C SER A 309 0.79 9.30 -3.38
N TRP A 310 0.66 8.63 -2.23
CA TRP A 310 0.02 9.18 -1.03
C TRP A 310 0.61 8.56 0.25
N VAL A 311 0.19 9.09 1.39
CA VAL A 311 0.49 8.55 2.72
C VAL A 311 -0.76 7.85 3.24
N SER A 312 -0.58 6.64 3.77
CA SER A 312 -1.62 5.85 4.40
C SER A 312 -1.28 5.64 5.89
N SER A 313 -2.31 5.60 6.74
CA SER A 313 -2.13 5.37 8.17
C SER A 313 -2.87 4.14 8.65
N TYR A 314 -2.23 3.43 9.57
CA TYR A 314 -2.88 2.40 10.38
C TYR A 314 -3.08 2.97 11.77
N LEU A 315 -4.34 3.03 12.20
CA LEU A 315 -4.77 3.72 13.41
C LEU A 315 -5.61 2.76 14.25
N TRP A 316 -5.29 2.63 15.53
CA TRP A 316 -6.13 1.89 16.47
C TRP A 316 -6.82 2.88 17.38
N VAL A 317 -8.13 2.70 17.56
CA VAL A 317 -8.96 3.54 18.41
C VAL A 317 -9.58 2.70 19.51
N ASP A 318 -9.32 3.03 20.77
CA ASP A 318 -9.95 2.36 21.91
C ASP A 318 -11.36 2.93 22.15
N CYS A 319 -12.38 2.19 21.73
CA CYS A 319 -13.76 2.58 21.93
C CYS A 319 -14.34 2.20 23.31
N GLY A 320 -13.59 1.44 24.12
CA GLY A 320 -13.99 1.11 25.50
C GLY A 320 -13.98 2.34 26.40
N GLU A 321 -13.01 3.23 26.17
CA GLU A 321 -12.80 4.47 26.91
C GLU A 321 -13.62 5.66 26.36
N LEU A 322 -14.38 5.47 25.27
CA LEU A 322 -15.33 6.48 24.80
C LEU A 322 -16.48 6.59 25.82
N ASP A 323 -16.61 7.73 26.49
CA ASP A 323 -17.63 7.94 27.52
C ASP A 323 -19.05 8.18 26.95
N ASP A 324 -20.04 8.25 27.85
CA ASP A 324 -21.45 8.46 27.49
C ASP A 324 -21.71 9.83 26.83
N ARG A 325 -20.79 10.80 26.93
CA ARG A 325 -20.97 12.12 26.28
C ARG A 325 -20.95 11.99 24.76
N TRP A 326 -20.22 11.00 24.24
CA TRP A 326 -20.24 10.68 22.81
C TRP A 326 -21.57 10.09 22.34
N MET A 327 -22.29 9.42 23.24
CA MET A 327 -23.50 8.67 22.92
C MET A 327 -24.77 9.53 22.94
N ASN A 328 -24.73 10.67 23.64
CA ASN A 328 -25.87 11.56 23.88
C ASN A 328 -26.03 12.69 22.85
N GLU A 329 -25.13 12.82 21.88
CA GLU A 329 -25.19 13.84 20.81
C GLU A 329 -25.82 13.29 19.50
N ARG A 330 -26.82 12.42 19.61
CA ARG A 330 -27.58 11.91 18.45
C ARG A 330 -28.47 12.98 17.82
#